data_AF-A0A7J5Z1S3-F1
#
_entry.id   AF-A0A7J5Z1S3-F1
#
_cell.length_a   1.000
_cell.length_b   1.000
_cell.length_c   1.000
_cell.angle_alpha   90.00
_cell.angle_beta   90.00
_cell.angle_gamma   90.00
#
_symmetry.space_group_name_H-M   'P 1'
#
loop_
_entity.id
_entity.type
_entity.pdbx_description
1 polymer ?
#
loop_
_entity_poly.entity_id
_entity_poly.type
_entity_poly.pdbx_seq_one_letter_code
_entity_poly.pdbx_strand_id
1 'polypeptide(L)'
;MDELYDEYCVTLPRQQDVVERRAPVVEKWSTLLQGTNTPNLTAVASFLLSIPITNASVERVFSLMTAAWTDQRNRCSVELIKSEIQVKTNFEYSCKEFYTYALKEKALLEAARSSKKYKVKKSI
;
A
#
# COMPACT_ATOMS: atom_id res chain seq x y z
N MET A 1 2.16 34.50 -13.18
CA MET A 1 1.83 33.41 -14.11
C MET A 1 1.27 32.28 -13.25
N ASP A 2 0.39 31.44 -13.77
CA ASP A 2 -0.18 30.32 -13.00
C ASP A 2 0.94 29.30 -12.76
N GLU A 3 1.30 29.04 -11.50
CA GLU A 3 2.41 28.15 -11.12
C GLU A 3 2.26 26.75 -11.75
N LEU A 4 1.01 26.29 -11.91
CA LEU A 4 0.74 25.00 -12.54
C LEU A 4 1.02 25.02 -14.05
N TYR A 5 0.76 26.16 -14.70
CA TYR A 5 1.07 26.34 -16.11
C TYR A 5 2.58 26.42 -16.36
N ASP A 6 3.32 27.05 -15.46
CA ASP A 6 4.79 27.11 -15.51
C ASP A 6 5.38 25.69 -15.38
N GLU A 7 4.87 24.91 -14.44
CA GLU A 7 5.26 23.50 -14.28
C GLU A 7 4.87 22.63 -15.49
N TYR A 8 3.69 22.86 -16.07
CA TYR A 8 3.29 22.19 -17.30
C TYR A 8 4.28 22.44 -18.44
N CYS A 9 4.72 23.69 -18.62
CA CYS A 9 5.71 24.07 -19.63
C CYS A 9 7.04 23.32 -19.44
N VAL A 10 7.47 23.06 -18.19
CA VAL A 10 8.67 22.26 -17.89
C VAL A 10 8.54 20.83 -18.39
N THR A 11 7.35 20.24 -18.29
CA THR A 11 7.11 18.85 -18.73
C THR A 11 6.88 18.71 -20.23
N LEU A 12 6.40 19.75 -20.90
CA LEU A 12 5.97 19.75 -22.30
C LEU A 12 6.95 19.05 -23.27
N PRO A 13 8.28 19.32 -23.23
CA PRO A 13 9.21 18.71 -24.19
C PRO A 13 9.32 17.18 -24.07
N ARG A 14 8.93 16.62 -22.93
CA ARG A 14 9.03 15.19 -22.61
C ARG A 14 7.72 14.44 -22.81
N GLN A 15 6.60 15.15 -22.96
CA GLN A 15 5.26 14.54 -22.97
C GLN A 15 5.09 13.55 -24.11
N GLN A 16 5.53 13.89 -25.33
CA GLN A 16 5.33 13.04 -26.49
C GLN A 16 6.05 11.69 -26.36
N ASP A 17 7.33 11.71 -25.97
CA ASP A 17 8.10 10.48 -25.69
C ASP A 17 7.41 9.62 -24.62
N VAL A 18 6.97 10.24 -23.52
CA VAL A 18 6.31 9.51 -22.42
C VAL A 18 4.96 8.92 -22.84
N VAL A 19 4.19 9.63 -23.66
CA VAL A 19 2.89 9.14 -24.15
C VAL A 19 3.07 7.94 -25.07
N GLU A 20 4.08 7.95 -25.92
CA GLU A 20 4.38 6.86 -26.87
C GLU A 20 4.91 5.60 -26.19
N ARG A 21 5.45 5.69 -24.97
CA ARG A 21 5.90 4.53 -24.19
C ARG A 21 4.77 3.52 -23.95
N ARG A 22 5.05 2.24 -24.12
CA ARG A 22 4.15 1.14 -23.75
C ARG A 22 4.33 0.77 -22.27
N ALA A 23 3.87 1.66 -21.39
CA ALA A 23 3.94 1.50 -19.93
C ALA A 23 2.59 1.81 -19.27
N PRO A 24 2.33 1.29 -18.04
CA PRO A 24 1.19 1.71 -17.23
C PRO A 24 1.14 3.23 -17.02
N VAL A 25 -0.06 3.79 -16.87
CA VAL A 25 -0.27 5.24 -16.69
C VAL A 25 0.54 5.79 -15.50
N VAL A 26 0.58 5.07 -14.37
CA VAL A 26 1.35 5.46 -13.17
C VAL A 26 2.84 5.60 -13.49
N GLU A 27 3.41 4.65 -14.23
CA GLU A 27 4.83 4.69 -14.63
C GLU A 27 5.13 5.83 -15.60
N LYS A 28 4.19 6.14 -16.50
CA LYS A 28 4.31 7.31 -17.40
C LYS A 28 4.37 8.61 -16.60
N TRP A 29 3.46 8.81 -15.66
CA TRP A 29 3.45 10.00 -14.80
C TRP A 29 4.69 10.09 -13.92
N SER A 30 5.11 8.98 -13.32
CA SER A 30 6.36 8.91 -12.55
C SER A 30 7.54 9.33 -13.43
N THR A 31 7.66 8.78 -14.64
CA THR A 31 8.73 9.11 -15.59
C THR A 31 8.71 10.58 -16.01
N LEU A 32 7.52 11.14 -16.26
CA LEU A 32 7.34 12.53 -16.71
C LEU A 32 7.81 13.52 -15.64
N LEU A 33 7.47 13.26 -14.38
CA LEU A 33 7.72 14.13 -13.23
C LEU A 33 9.08 13.87 -12.57
N GLN A 34 9.68 12.71 -12.83
CA GLN A 34 10.97 12.37 -12.26
C GLN A 34 12.06 13.32 -12.80
N GLY A 35 12.77 13.94 -11.86
CA GLY A 35 13.86 14.86 -12.14
C GLY A 35 13.43 16.26 -12.59
N THR A 36 12.13 16.60 -12.52
CA THR A 36 11.62 17.94 -12.81
C THR A 36 11.28 18.69 -11.52
N ASN A 37 11.43 20.02 -11.52
CA ASN A 37 10.96 20.86 -10.41
C ASN A 37 9.49 21.22 -10.62
N THR A 38 8.59 20.26 -10.36
CA THR A 38 7.15 20.38 -10.60
C THR A 38 6.34 19.93 -9.39
N PRO A 39 6.44 20.62 -8.24
CA PRO A 39 5.79 20.21 -6.99
C PRO A 39 4.26 20.19 -7.07
N ASN A 40 3.63 21.19 -7.69
CA ASN A 40 2.17 21.28 -7.78
C ASN A 40 1.59 20.18 -8.68
N LEU A 41 2.19 19.97 -9.85
CA LEU A 41 1.80 18.93 -10.79
C LEU A 41 2.05 17.54 -10.20
N THR A 42 3.13 17.37 -9.43
CA THR A 42 3.39 16.12 -8.70
C THR A 42 2.34 15.86 -7.64
N ALA A 43 1.90 16.88 -6.90
CA ALA A 43 0.83 16.75 -5.93
C ALA A 43 -0.50 16.34 -6.58
N VAL A 44 -0.87 16.98 -7.70
CA VAL A 44 -2.10 16.66 -8.45
C VAL A 44 -2.04 15.24 -9.00
N ALA A 45 -0.94 14.86 -9.66
CA ALA A 45 -0.78 13.52 -10.22
C ALA A 45 -0.78 12.44 -9.13
N SER A 46 -0.10 12.68 -8.00
CA SER A 46 -0.08 11.75 -6.87
C SER A 46 -1.48 11.56 -6.28
N PHE A 47 -2.24 12.64 -6.13
CA PHE A 47 -3.61 12.57 -5.63
C PHE A 47 -4.51 11.76 -6.58
N LEU A 48 -4.51 12.08 -7.88
CA LEU A 48 -5.32 11.37 -8.87
C LEU A 48 -4.97 9.87 -8.95
N LEU A 49 -3.68 9.53 -8.91
CA LEU A 49 -3.22 8.14 -8.99
C LEU A 49 -3.36 7.37 -7.68
N SER A 50 -3.55 8.05 -6.54
CA SER A 50 -3.87 7.41 -5.26
C SER A 50 -5.30 6.88 -5.19
N ILE A 51 -6.18 7.37 -6.07
CA ILE A 51 -7.58 6.97 -6.13
C ILE A 51 -7.68 5.71 -7.01
N PRO A 52 -8.07 4.55 -6.46
CA PRO A 52 -8.27 3.36 -7.25
C PRO A 52 -9.43 3.56 -8.23
N ILE A 53 -9.19 3.27 -9.51
CA ILE A 53 -10.18 3.43 -10.59
C ILE A 53 -11.19 2.27 -10.57
N THR A 54 -10.86 1.16 -9.90
CA THR A 54 -11.69 -0.06 -9.86
C THR A 54 -11.92 -0.53 -8.43
N ASN A 55 -13.04 -1.21 -8.23
CA ASN A 55 -13.35 -1.86 -6.95
C ASN A 55 -12.58 -3.16 -6.73
N ALA A 56 -11.80 -3.62 -7.71
CA ALA A 56 -11.12 -4.93 -7.66
C ALA A 56 -10.14 -5.07 -6.47
N SER A 57 -9.53 -3.97 -6.04
CA SER A 57 -8.68 -3.96 -4.84
C SER A 57 -9.50 -4.24 -3.57
N VAL A 58 -10.64 -3.56 -3.42
CA VAL A 58 -11.55 -3.71 -2.29
C VAL A 58 -12.24 -5.07 -2.31
N GLU A 59 -12.68 -5.56 -3.47
CA GLU A 59 -13.27 -6.89 -3.64
C GLU A 59 -12.30 -8.02 -3.23
N ARG A 60 -11.00 -7.85 -3.51
CA ARG A 60 -9.97 -8.79 -3.04
C ARG A 60 -9.87 -8.78 -1.51
N VAL A 61 -9.91 -7.60 -0.89
CA VAL A 61 -9.96 -7.48 0.59
C VAL A 61 -11.20 -8.17 1.15
N PHE A 62 -12.38 -7.95 0.56
CA PHE A 62 -13.61 -8.61 0.98
C PHE A 62 -13.55 -10.13 0.81
N SER A 63 -12.95 -10.62 -0.27
CA SER A 63 -12.74 -12.06 -0.48
C SER A 63 -11.86 -12.65 0.63
N LEU A 64 -10.78 -11.95 1.02
CA LEU A 64 -9.92 -12.35 2.14
C LEU A 64 -10.67 -12.31 3.47
N MET A 65 -11.51 -11.29 3.71
CA MET A 65 -12.36 -11.19 4.90
C MET A 65 -13.29 -12.40 5.00
N THR A 66 -14.02 -12.70 3.93
CA THR A 66 -14.95 -13.83 3.87
C THR A 66 -14.23 -15.16 4.10
N ALA A 67 -13.05 -15.35 3.50
CA ALA A 67 -12.25 -16.56 3.70
C ALA A 67 -11.68 -16.68 5.13
N ALA A 68 -11.42 -15.56 5.81
CA ALA A 68 -10.93 -15.54 7.17
C ALA A 68 -12.05 -15.78 8.20
N TRP A 69 -13.30 -15.48 7.84
CA TRP A 69 -14.48 -15.58 8.70
C TRP A 69 -15.24 -16.89 8.49
N THR A 70 -14.67 -18.01 8.94
CA THR A 70 -15.30 -19.34 8.88
C THR A 70 -15.76 -19.82 10.25
N ASP A 71 -16.70 -20.77 10.29
CA ASP A 71 -17.20 -21.36 11.55
C ASP A 71 -16.10 -21.99 12.40
N GLN A 72 -15.01 -22.47 11.79
CA GLN A 72 -13.85 -22.99 12.51
C GLN A 72 -12.97 -21.88 13.09
N ARG A 73 -13.02 -20.67 12.52
CA ARG A 73 -12.26 -19.49 12.93
C ARG A 73 -13.06 -18.52 13.81
N ASN A 74 -14.27 -18.92 14.24
CA ASN A 74 -15.19 -18.13 15.08
C ASN A 74 -14.62 -17.67 16.45
N ARG A 75 -13.46 -18.18 16.86
CA ARG A 75 -12.72 -17.73 18.06
C ARG A 75 -11.75 -16.58 17.81
N CYS A 76 -11.54 -16.16 16.56
CA CYS A 76 -10.68 -15.02 16.26
C CYS A 76 -11.38 -13.70 16.57
N SER A 77 -10.69 -12.78 17.25
CA SER A 77 -11.20 -11.42 17.41
C SER A 77 -11.19 -10.68 16.07
N VAL A 78 -12.10 -9.72 15.89
CA VAL A 78 -12.15 -8.85 14.70
C VAL A 78 -10.79 -8.15 14.46
N GLU A 79 -10.13 -7.72 15.54
CA GLU A 79 -8.83 -7.04 15.46
C GLU A 79 -7.73 -7.95 14.91
N LEU A 80 -7.76 -9.24 15.28
CA LEU A 80 -6.82 -10.23 14.76
C LEU A 80 -7.05 -10.45 13.26
N ILE A 81 -8.30 -10.60 12.83
CA ILE A 81 -8.65 -10.79 11.41
C ILE A 81 -8.23 -9.56 10.60
N LYS A 82 -8.51 -8.35 11.10
CA LYS A 82 -8.07 -7.10 10.46
C LYS A 82 -6.55 -7.05 10.30
N SER A 83 -5.81 -7.36 11.36
CA SER A 83 -4.34 -7.38 11.35
C SER A 83 -3.80 -8.41 10.34
N GLU A 84 -4.39 -9.62 10.29
CA GLU A 84 -3.99 -10.65 9.34
C GLU A 84 -4.20 -10.20 7.89
N ILE A 85 -5.35 -9.60 7.59
CA ILE A 85 -5.66 -9.09 6.25
C ILE A 85 -4.66 -8.00 5.86
N GLN A 86 -4.37 -7.06 6.75
CA GLN A 86 -3.36 -6.01 6.50
C GLN A 86 -1.99 -6.60 6.18
N VAL A 87 -1.57 -7.65 6.89
CA VAL A 87 -0.31 -8.33 6.58
C VAL A 87 -0.38 -8.98 5.20
N LYS A 88 -1.46 -9.70 4.89
CA LYS A 88 -1.63 -10.36 3.58
C LYS A 88 -1.73 -9.41 2.40
N THR A 89 -2.25 -8.20 2.59
CA THR A 89 -2.47 -7.24 1.50
C THR A 89 -1.28 -6.30 1.28
N ASN A 90 -0.50 -6.00 2.33
CA ASN A 90 0.59 -5.02 2.24
C ASN A 90 1.98 -5.66 2.04
N PHE A 91 2.14 -6.94 2.35
CA PHE A 91 3.39 -7.65 2.11
C PHE A 91 3.26 -8.54 0.89
N GLU A 92 3.99 -8.22 -0.18
CA GLU A 92 4.07 -9.04 -1.40
C GLU A 92 5.04 -10.23 -1.25
N TYR A 93 5.54 -10.47 -0.03
CA TYR A 93 6.47 -11.53 0.28
C TYR A 93 5.79 -12.90 0.27
N SER A 94 6.47 -13.90 -0.31
CA SER A 94 6.18 -15.29 0.01
C SER A 94 6.39 -15.56 1.50
N CYS A 95 5.82 -16.65 2.03
CA CYS A 95 6.02 -17.02 3.45
C CYS A 95 7.52 -17.13 3.83
N LYS A 96 8.36 -17.58 2.90
CA LYS A 96 9.81 -17.72 3.12
C LYS A 96 10.52 -16.36 3.18
N GLU A 97 10.15 -15.44 2.30
CA GLU A 97 10.68 -14.08 2.30
C GLU A 97 10.19 -13.31 3.52
N PHE A 98 8.92 -13.44 3.87
CA PHE A 98 8.34 -12.82 5.06
C PHE A 98 9.02 -13.30 6.33
N TYR A 99 9.29 -14.60 6.44
CA TYR A 99 10.05 -15.15 7.57
C TYR A 99 11.46 -14.54 7.64
N THR A 100 12.15 -14.48 6.50
CA THR A 100 13.51 -13.92 6.43
C THR A 100 13.52 -12.42 6.77
N TYR A 101 12.49 -11.69 6.33
CA TYR A 101 12.27 -10.28 6.68
C TYR A 101 12.01 -10.11 8.19
N ALA A 102 11.07 -10.89 8.75
CA ALA A 102 10.70 -10.81 10.16
C ALA A 102 11.87 -11.13 11.11
N LEU A 103 12.78 -12.03 10.72
CA LEU A 103 13.99 -12.32 11.49
C LEU A 103 14.95 -11.13 11.61
N LYS A 104 14.92 -10.20 10.66
CA LYS A 104 15.78 -9.01 10.68
C LYS A 104 15.16 -7.88 11.53
N GLU A 105 13.86 -7.93 11.78
CA GLU A 105 13.14 -6.89 12.49
C GLU A 105 13.12 -7.15 14.00
N LYS A 106 14.11 -6.60 14.72
CA LYS A 106 14.29 -6.84 16.16
C LYS A 106 13.09 -6.39 16.99
N ALA A 107 12.48 -5.25 16.65
CA ALA A 107 11.33 -4.74 17.40
C ALA A 107 10.11 -5.66 17.29
N LEU A 108 9.89 -6.23 16.09
CA LEU A 108 8.84 -7.23 15.86
C LEU A 108 9.09 -8.50 16.67
N LEU A 109 10.33 -9.00 16.68
CA LEU A 109 10.70 -10.21 17.44
C LEU A 109 10.55 -10.00 18.96
N GLU A 110 10.96 -8.84 19.46
CA GLU A 110 10.78 -8.46 20.87
C GLU A 110 9.30 -8.36 21.24
N ALA A 111 8.49 -7.70 20.41
CA ALA A 111 7.05 -7.60 20.60
C ALA A 111 6.38 -8.98 20.57
N ALA A 112 6.78 -9.85 19.63
CA ALA A 112 6.25 -11.20 19.51
C ALA A 112 6.63 -12.08 20.71
N ARG A 113 7.81 -11.90 21.31
CA ARG A 113 8.23 -12.59 22.54
C ARG A 113 7.61 -12.00 23.80
N SER A 114 7.22 -10.73 23.76
CA SER A 114 6.66 -10.03 24.90
C SER A 114 5.38 -10.68 25.41
N SER A 115 5.24 -10.79 26.72
CA SER A 115 3.99 -11.17 27.37
C SER A 115 2.90 -10.10 27.26
N LYS A 116 3.26 -8.86 26.88
CA LYS A 116 2.32 -7.74 26.66
C LYS A 116 1.22 -8.05 25.65
N LYS A 117 1.46 -9.01 24.74
CA LYS A 117 0.46 -9.48 23.76
C LYS A 117 -0.73 -10.19 24.41
N TYR A 118 -0.56 -10.73 25.61
CA TYR A 118 -1.64 -11.32 26.38
C TYR A 118 -2.15 -10.27 27.38
N LYS A 119 -3.32 -9.69 27.10
CA LYS A 119 -4.06 -8.93 28.12
C LYS A 119 -4.54 -9.94 29.16
N VAL A 120 -3.90 -9.99 30.32
CA VAL A 120 -4.42 -10.74 31.47
C VAL A 120 -5.73 -10.07 31.87
N LYS A 121 -6.88 -10.73 31.64
CA LYS A 121 -8.14 -10.28 32.24
C LYS A 121 -7.93 -10.30 33.75
N LYS A 122 -8.05 -9.15 34.42
CA LYS A 122 -8.20 -9.13 35.87
C LYS A 122 -9.48 -9.89 36.18
N SER A 123 -9.37 -11.05 36.82
CA SER A 123 -10.50 -11.70 37.46
C SER A 123 -11.08 -10.71 38.46
N ILE A 124 -12.37 -10.38 38.30
CA ILE A 124 -13.17 -9.70 39.31
C ILE A 124 -13.52 -10.73 40.38
#